data_AF-A0A7W4E472-F1
#
_entry.id   AF-A0A7W4E472-F1
#
_cell.length_a   1.000
_cell.length_b   1.000
_cell.length_c   1.000
_cell.angle_alpha   90.00
_cell.angle_beta   90.00
_cell.angle_gamma   90.00
#
_symmetry.space_group_name_H-M   'P 1'
#
loop_
_entity.id
_entity.type
_entity.pdbx_description
1 polymer ?
#
loop_
_entity_poly.entity_id
_entity_poly.type
_entity_poly.pdbx_seq_one_letter_code
_entity_poly.pdbx_strand_id
1 'polypeptide(L)'
;MELSQVISQITLGYTHLLEKISFWTGYETAIIHWSLIIGGGYLIFLFVFLPLRKWSKRAKSGLQKSLVTQIDEMIFLLAKYQHQHIDLQALGGNPHIALMRSIFAEGNCDYIKSSKMILENIRKVEQLLSQRVISEEREKAFQRDLRKFAMVKGLEMFLRIIVGMGTLGIGLIF
;
A
#
# COMPACT_ATOMS: atom_id res chain seq x y z
N MET A 1 15.22 35.65 9.93
CA MET A 1 13.91 36.06 9.41
C MET A 1 12.89 35.16 10.09
N GLU A 2 12.12 35.72 11.02
CA GLU A 2 11.28 34.92 11.91
C GLU A 2 10.04 34.42 11.17
N LEU A 3 9.63 33.18 11.47
CA LEU A 3 8.46 32.51 10.89
C LEU A 3 7.19 33.40 10.95
N SER A 4 7.10 34.24 11.99
CA SER A 4 6.03 35.23 12.21
C SER A 4 5.94 36.28 11.09
N GLN A 5 7.08 36.77 10.59
CA GLN A 5 7.13 37.77 9.52
C GLN A 5 6.70 37.18 8.18
N VAL A 6 7.06 35.91 7.93
CA VAL A 6 6.66 35.19 6.70
C VAL A 6 5.15 34.94 6.71
N ILE A 7 4.59 34.47 7.82
CA ILE A 7 3.15 34.25 7.97
C ILE A 7 2.37 35.57 7.82
N SER A 8 2.88 36.66 8.41
CA SER A 8 2.28 37.99 8.30
C SER A 8 2.25 38.48 6.85
N GLN A 9 3.36 38.36 6.11
CA GLN A 9 3.41 38.75 4.69
C GLN A 9 2.48 37.92 3.81
N ILE A 10 2.38 36.60 4.05
CA ILE A 10 1.47 35.72 3.32
C ILE A 10 0.01 36.12 3.58
N THR A 11 -0.33 36.38 4.84
CA THR A 11 -1.69 36.78 5.23
C THR A 11 -2.08 38.10 4.59
N LEU A 12 -1.18 39.09 4.59
CA LEU A 12 -1.40 40.42 3.99
C LEU A 12 -1.56 40.34 2.46
N GLY A 13 -0.75 39.50 1.81
CA GLY A 13 -0.87 39.24 0.39
C GLY A 13 -2.22 38.58 0.04
N TYR A 14 -2.68 37.65 0.88
CA TYR A 14 -3.94 36.94 0.69
C TYR A 14 -5.16 37.84 0.85
N THR A 15 -5.21 38.67 1.89
CA THR A 15 -6.34 39.61 2.12
C THR A 15 -6.47 40.61 0.99
N HIS A 16 -5.35 41.17 0.51
CA HIS A 16 -5.35 42.09 -0.62
C HIS A 16 -5.81 41.44 -1.94
N LEU A 17 -5.56 40.13 -2.10
CA LEU A 17 -6.04 39.34 -3.24
C LEU A 17 -7.56 39.14 -3.17
N LEU A 18 -8.10 38.85 -1.98
CA LEU A 18 -9.55 38.73 -1.75
C LEU A 18 -10.28 40.05 -2.02
N GLU A 19 -9.73 41.18 -1.57
CA GLU A 19 -10.31 42.51 -1.80
C GLU A 19 -10.35 42.86 -3.29
N LYS A 20 -9.28 42.55 -4.05
CA LYS A 20 -9.25 42.76 -5.49
C LYS A 20 -10.30 41.92 -6.23
N ILE A 21 -10.45 40.65 -5.85
CA ILE A 21 -11.45 39.77 -6.46
C ILE A 21 -12.87 40.25 -6.08
N SER A 22 -13.07 40.70 -4.84
CA SER A 22 -14.33 41.27 -4.37
C SER A 22 -14.71 42.53 -5.13
N PHE A 23 -13.77 43.45 -5.32
CA PHE A 23 -13.96 44.65 -6.12
C PHE A 23 -14.34 44.33 -7.57
N TRP A 24 -13.71 43.31 -8.17
CA TRP A 24 -13.93 42.96 -9.58
C TRP A 24 -15.22 42.17 -9.82
N THR A 25 -15.62 41.34 -8.84
CA THR A 25 -16.79 40.45 -8.98
C THR A 25 -18.05 40.99 -8.31
N GLY A 26 -17.94 42.02 -7.47
CA GLY A 26 -19.06 42.62 -6.73
C GLY A 26 -19.59 41.77 -5.57
N TYR A 27 -18.98 40.61 -5.29
CA TYR A 27 -19.37 39.73 -4.18
C TYR A 27 -18.63 40.08 -2.88
N GLU A 28 -19.27 39.80 -1.75
CA GLU A 28 -18.64 39.94 -0.44
C GLU A 28 -17.36 39.09 -0.35
N THR A 29 -16.33 39.64 0.29
CA THR A 29 -15.04 38.98 0.52
C THR A 29 -15.19 37.62 1.21
N ALA A 30 -16.18 37.47 2.10
CA ALA A 30 -16.49 36.20 2.75
C ALA A 30 -16.94 35.11 1.76
N ILE A 31 -17.81 35.44 0.79
CA ILE A 31 -18.31 34.48 -0.21
C ILE A 31 -17.16 34.03 -1.13
N ILE A 32 -16.29 34.96 -1.51
CA ILE A 32 -15.11 34.68 -2.34
C ILE A 32 -14.10 33.82 -1.59
N HIS A 33 -13.87 34.10 -0.30
CA HIS A 33 -13.00 33.30 0.55
C HIS A 33 -13.45 31.84 0.62
N TRP A 34 -14.74 31.60 0.90
CA TRP A 34 -15.30 30.25 0.92
C TRP A 34 -15.26 29.57 -0.45
N SER A 35 -15.56 30.31 -1.53
CA SER A 35 -15.50 29.80 -2.90
C SER A 35 -14.08 29.39 -3.31
N LEU A 36 -13.06 30.16 -2.89
CA LEU A 36 -11.64 29.83 -3.10
C LEU A 36 -11.22 28.59 -2.32
N ILE A 37 -11.68 28.44 -1.08
CA ILE A 37 -11.41 27.24 -0.27
C ILE A 37 -12.03 26.00 -0.91
N ILE A 38 -13.31 26.09 -1.30
CA ILE A 38 -14.02 24.96 -1.92
C ILE A 38 -13.44 24.62 -3.30
N GLY A 39 -13.25 25.63 -4.15
CA GLY A 39 -12.67 25.46 -5.49
C GLY A 39 -11.22 24.96 -5.45
N GLY A 40 -10.40 25.51 -4.56
CA GLY A 40 -9.04 25.05 -4.32
C GLY A 40 -9.00 23.62 -3.78
N GLY A 41 -9.89 23.27 -2.85
CA GLY A 41 -10.05 21.91 -2.35
C GLY A 41 -10.43 20.92 -3.45
N TYR A 42 -11.34 21.30 -4.35
CA TYR A 42 -11.74 20.48 -5.48
C TYR A 42 -10.61 20.27 -6.51
N LEU A 43 -9.82 21.32 -6.79
CA LEU A 43 -8.63 21.21 -7.63
C LEU A 43 -7.59 20.25 -7.04
N ILE A 44 -7.32 20.36 -5.73
CA ILE A 44 -6.42 19.42 -5.04
C ILE A 44 -6.98 17.99 -5.13
N PHE A 45 -8.29 17.82 -4.97
CA PHE A 45 -8.95 16.53 -5.13
C PHE A 45 -8.74 15.92 -6.53
N LEU A 46 -8.94 16.71 -7.58
CA LEU A 46 -8.79 16.26 -8.97
C LEU A 46 -7.33 15.96 -9.33
N PHE A 47 -6.40 16.83 -8.95
CA PHE A 47 -5.00 16.75 -9.40
C PHE A 47 -4.09 15.95 -8.48
N VAL A 48 -4.46 15.74 -7.21
CA VAL A 48 -3.66 14.97 -6.25
C VAL A 48 -4.33 13.63 -5.97
N PHE A 49 -5.56 13.62 -5.47
CA PHE A 49 -6.18 12.41 -4.95
C PHE A 49 -6.55 11.39 -6.03
N LEU A 50 -7.08 11.85 -7.16
CA LEU A 50 -7.44 11.00 -8.31
C LEU A 50 -6.25 10.26 -8.93
N PRO A 51 -5.15 10.94 -9.32
CA PRO A 51 -3.96 10.26 -9.85
C PRO A 51 -3.29 9.39 -8.78
N LEU A 52 -3.25 9.82 -7.52
CA LEU A 52 -2.69 9.03 -6.43
C LEU A 52 -3.46 7.72 -6.19
N ARG A 53 -4.80 7.74 -6.35
CA ARG A 53 -5.64 6.53 -6.30
C ARG A 53 -5.34 5.58 -7.46
N LYS A 54 -5.20 6.09 -8.69
CA LYS A 54 -4.84 5.26 -9.87
C LYS A 54 -3.45 4.65 -9.70
N TRP A 55 -2.50 5.43 -9.21
CA TRP A 55 -1.14 4.96 -8.94
C TRP A 55 -1.11 3.90 -7.85
N SER A 56 -1.79 4.11 -6.72
CA SER A 56 -1.88 3.15 -5.61
C SER A 56 -2.41 1.79 -6.07
N LYS A 57 -3.47 1.77 -6.89
CA LYS A 57 -4.01 0.51 -7.47
C LYS A 57 -2.99 -0.22 -8.36
N ARG A 58 -2.28 0.51 -9.21
CA ARG A 58 -1.24 -0.06 -10.09
C ARG A 58 -0.07 -0.61 -9.27
N ALA A 59 0.41 0.17 -8.30
CA ALA A 59 1.48 -0.23 -7.40
C ALA A 59 1.13 -1.50 -6.62
N LYS A 60 -0.10 -1.59 -6.09
CA LYS A 60 -0.61 -2.78 -5.40
C LYS A 60 -0.59 -4.02 -6.29
N SER A 61 -1.08 -3.90 -7.53
CA SER A 61 -1.09 -5.04 -8.47
C SER A 61 0.33 -5.48 -8.84
N GLY A 62 1.25 -4.53 -9.06
CA GLY A 62 2.66 -4.84 -9.32
C GLY A 62 3.34 -5.53 -8.14
N LEU A 63 3.15 -4.99 -6.93
CA LEU A 63 3.66 -5.58 -5.68
C LEU A 63 3.06 -6.97 -5.43
N GLN A 64 1.77 -7.17 -5.72
CA GLN A 64 1.11 -8.46 -5.58
C GLN A 64 1.71 -9.50 -6.52
N LYS A 65 1.90 -9.16 -7.79
CA LYS A 65 2.58 -10.05 -8.75
C LYS A 65 3.99 -10.40 -8.29
N SER A 66 4.78 -9.39 -7.89
CA SER A 66 6.13 -9.59 -7.37
C SER A 66 6.17 -10.52 -6.14
N LEU A 67 5.27 -10.31 -5.18
CA LEU A 67 5.18 -11.13 -3.97
C LEU A 67 4.80 -12.58 -4.30
N VAL A 68 3.85 -12.80 -5.20
CA VAL A 68 3.46 -14.15 -5.64
C VAL A 68 4.64 -14.84 -6.35
N THR A 69 5.31 -14.17 -7.28
CA THR A 69 6.48 -14.71 -7.97
C THR A 69 7.61 -15.07 -6.99
N GLN A 70 7.89 -14.22 -6.00
CA GLN A 70 8.89 -14.52 -4.97
C GLN A 70 8.50 -15.74 -4.13
N ILE A 71 7.23 -15.87 -3.73
CA ILE A 71 6.73 -17.05 -3.00
C ILE A 71 6.87 -18.32 -3.85
N ASP A 72 6.46 -18.27 -5.12
CA ASP A 72 6.57 -19.40 -6.05
C ASP A 72 8.03 -19.82 -6.25
N GLU A 73 8.94 -18.85 -6.39
CA GLU A 73 10.37 -19.12 -6.54
C GLU A 73 10.98 -19.72 -5.28
N MET A 74 10.58 -19.25 -4.08
CA MET A 74 11.02 -19.82 -2.80
C MET A 74 10.52 -21.27 -2.65
N ILE A 75 9.26 -21.54 -2.99
CA ILE A 75 8.68 -22.90 -2.98
C ILE A 75 9.40 -23.78 -4.00
N PHE A 76 9.69 -23.26 -5.19
CA PHE A 76 10.40 -24.00 -6.24
C PHE A 76 11.83 -24.35 -5.82
N LEU A 77 12.57 -23.41 -5.23
CA LEU A 77 13.93 -23.67 -4.75
C LEU A 77 13.95 -24.73 -3.63
N LEU A 78 12.99 -24.67 -2.70
CA LEU A 78 12.79 -25.71 -1.69
C LEU A 78 12.49 -27.07 -2.31
N ALA A 79 11.55 -27.13 -3.25
CA ALA A 79 11.16 -28.37 -3.92
C ALA A 79 12.31 -28.96 -4.75
N LYS A 80 13.06 -28.12 -5.48
CA LYS A 80 14.23 -28.52 -6.26
C LYS A 80 15.33 -29.07 -5.36
N TYR A 81 15.61 -28.40 -4.24
CA TYR A 81 16.62 -28.83 -3.28
C TYR A 81 16.23 -30.17 -2.63
N GLN A 82 14.97 -30.33 -2.25
CA GLN A 82 14.44 -31.58 -1.71
C GLN A 82 14.49 -32.73 -2.72
N HIS A 83 14.15 -32.47 -4.00
CA HIS A 83 14.24 -33.48 -5.06
C HIS A 83 15.68 -33.96 -5.30
N GLN A 84 16.67 -33.11 -5.04
CA GLN A 84 18.08 -33.45 -5.18
C GLN A 84 18.65 -34.20 -3.96
N HIS A 85 17.97 -34.21 -2.81
CA HIS A 85 18.59 -34.64 -1.55
C HIS A 85 17.87 -35.71 -0.70
N ILE A 86 16.63 -36.19 -0.95
CA ILE A 86 16.03 -37.23 -0.07
C ILE A 86 15.20 -38.32 -0.77
N ASP A 87 15.51 -39.57 -0.38
CA ASP A 87 14.75 -40.82 -0.50
C ASP A 87 13.48 -40.77 0.39
N LEU A 88 12.30 -40.81 -0.24
CA LEU A 88 10.99 -40.44 0.33
C LEU A 88 10.54 -41.27 1.56
N GLN A 89 11.22 -42.35 1.93
CA GLN A 89 10.81 -43.25 3.01
C GLN A 89 11.25 -42.83 4.43
N ALA A 90 12.22 -41.92 4.60
CA ALA A 90 12.76 -41.60 5.93
C ALA A 90 12.06 -40.44 6.67
N LEU A 91 11.16 -39.70 6.01
CA LEU A 91 10.47 -38.54 6.59
C LEU A 91 9.04 -38.94 6.99
N GLY A 92 8.90 -39.52 8.18
CA GLY A 92 7.65 -39.96 8.80
C GLY A 92 6.61 -38.86 9.00
N GLY A 93 5.99 -38.42 7.90
CA GLY A 93 5.09 -37.27 7.82
C GLY A 93 5.64 -36.28 6.79
N ASN A 94 5.15 -36.39 5.55
CA ASN A 94 5.71 -35.68 4.41
C ASN A 94 5.67 -34.14 4.61
N PRO A 95 6.82 -33.45 4.72
CA PRO A 95 6.89 -31.99 4.84
C PRO A 95 6.22 -31.28 3.66
N HIS A 96 6.16 -31.93 2.48
CA HIS A 96 5.41 -31.45 1.33
C HIS A 96 3.92 -31.32 1.62
N ILE A 97 3.33 -32.23 2.41
CA ILE A 97 1.90 -32.19 2.76
C ILE A 97 1.64 -31.06 3.76
N ALA A 98 2.57 -30.73 4.67
CA ALA A 98 2.41 -29.61 5.59
C ALA A 98 2.62 -28.24 4.90
N LEU A 99 3.56 -28.16 3.95
CA LEU A 99 3.80 -26.93 3.17
C LEU A 99 2.68 -26.73 2.13
N MET A 100 2.27 -27.78 1.40
CA MET A 100 1.04 -27.74 0.57
C MET A 100 -0.19 -27.49 1.42
N ARG A 101 -0.40 -28.14 2.57
CA ARG A 101 -1.54 -27.82 3.44
C ARG A 101 -1.46 -26.41 4.00
N SER A 102 -0.31 -25.79 4.22
CA SER A 102 -0.32 -24.39 4.68
C SER A 102 -0.49 -23.37 3.56
N ILE A 103 -0.14 -23.74 2.32
CA ILE A 103 -0.44 -22.96 1.11
C ILE A 103 -1.91 -23.13 0.68
N PHE A 104 -2.49 -24.32 0.87
CA PHE A 104 -3.80 -24.72 0.35
C PHE A 104 -4.88 -25.02 1.41
N ALA A 105 -4.54 -25.20 2.69
CA ALA A 105 -5.53 -25.37 3.76
C ALA A 105 -5.90 -24.02 4.37
N GLU A 106 -7.17 -23.94 4.75
CA GLU A 106 -7.92 -22.75 5.13
C GLU A 106 -8.40 -21.83 4.01
N GLY A 107 -8.87 -22.36 2.87
CA GLY A 107 -9.85 -21.65 2.00
C GLY A 107 -9.47 -20.23 1.56
N ASN A 108 -8.21 -19.84 1.70
CA ASN A 108 -7.71 -18.48 1.63
C ASN A 108 -6.63 -18.48 0.57
N CYS A 109 -7.08 -18.42 -0.68
CA CYS A 109 -6.25 -18.36 -1.88
C CYS A 109 -5.41 -17.07 -1.97
N ASP A 110 -5.39 -16.25 -0.92
CA ASP A 110 -4.70 -14.97 -0.86
C ASP A 110 -3.31 -15.17 -0.24
N TYR A 111 -2.36 -15.59 -1.06
CA TYR A 111 -0.94 -15.83 -0.74
C TYR A 111 -0.32 -14.69 0.09
N ILE A 112 -0.76 -13.45 -0.12
CA ILE A 112 -0.25 -12.29 0.60
C ILE A 112 -0.71 -12.27 2.06
N LYS A 113 -1.96 -12.68 2.33
CA LYS A 113 -2.49 -12.74 3.69
C LYS A 113 -1.82 -13.85 4.50
N SER A 114 -1.49 -14.96 3.84
CA SER A 114 -0.79 -16.11 4.44
C SER A 114 0.75 -16.04 4.33
N SER A 115 1.30 -14.98 3.74
CA SER A 115 2.75 -14.82 3.45
C SER A 115 3.66 -15.00 4.66
N LYS A 116 3.27 -14.50 5.84
CA LYS A 116 4.03 -14.71 7.09
C LYS A 116 4.05 -16.17 7.51
N MET A 117 2.91 -16.85 7.40
CA MET A 117 2.78 -18.27 7.74
C MET A 117 3.58 -19.14 6.77
N ILE A 118 3.53 -18.82 5.47
CA ILE A 118 4.32 -19.48 4.43
C ILE A 118 5.81 -19.33 4.74
N LEU A 119 6.28 -18.12 5.05
CA LEU A 119 7.68 -17.89 5.39
C LEU A 119 8.12 -18.64 6.66
N GLU A 120 7.26 -18.68 7.68
CA GLU A 120 7.55 -19.42 8.91
C GLU A 120 7.65 -20.93 8.67
N ASN A 121 6.78 -21.48 7.83
CA ASN A 121 6.81 -22.90 7.47
C ASN A 121 8.01 -23.25 6.59
N ILE A 122 8.39 -22.35 5.69
CA ILE A 122 9.63 -22.45 4.93
C ILE A 122 10.84 -22.54 5.87
N ARG A 123 10.94 -21.66 6.88
CA ARG A 123 12.02 -21.71 7.89
C ARG A 123 12.02 -23.01 8.68
N LYS A 124 10.84 -23.54 9.04
CA LYS A 124 10.71 -24.85 9.71
C LYS A 124 11.25 -25.98 8.83
N VAL A 125 10.99 -25.94 7.53
CA VAL A 125 11.54 -26.93 6.58
C VAL A 125 13.05 -26.79 6.41
N GLU A 126 13.58 -25.57 6.34
CA GLU A 126 15.04 -25.35 6.33
C GLU A 126 15.72 -25.87 7.61
N GLN A 127 15.09 -25.68 8.78
CA GLN A 127 15.56 -26.23 10.04
C GLN A 127 15.57 -27.76 10.03
N LEU A 128 14.51 -28.40 9.53
CA LEU A 128 14.43 -29.86 9.40
C LEU A 128 15.46 -30.42 8.43
N LEU A 129 15.74 -29.69 7.34
CA LEU A 129 16.78 -30.04 6.36
C LEU A 129 18.20 -29.69 6.85
N SER A 130 18.34 -29.06 8.02
CA SER A 130 19.61 -28.56 8.59
C SER A 130 20.42 -27.69 7.62
N GLN A 131 19.76 -27.10 6.63
CA GLN A 131 20.41 -26.35 5.57
C GLN A 131 19.54 -25.20 5.10
N ARG A 132 20.18 -24.05 4.92
CA ARG A 132 19.52 -22.84 4.45
C ARG A 132 19.48 -22.84 2.93
N VAL A 133 18.28 -22.98 2.37
CA VAL A 133 18.02 -23.01 0.92
C VAL A 133 17.77 -21.59 0.39
N ILE A 134 17.26 -20.71 1.25
CA ILE A 134 16.89 -19.34 0.95
C ILE A 134 17.90 -18.37 1.58
N SER A 135 18.48 -17.49 0.76
CA SER A 135 19.41 -16.48 1.25
C SER A 135 18.72 -15.42 2.10
N GLU A 136 19.44 -14.90 3.11
CA GLU A 136 18.97 -13.79 3.94
C GLU A 136 18.56 -12.55 3.15
N GLU A 137 19.23 -12.31 2.03
CA GLU A 137 18.95 -11.17 1.17
C GLU A 137 17.57 -11.27 0.51
N ARG A 138 17.20 -12.47 0.04
CA ARG A 138 15.86 -12.73 -0.54
C ARG A 138 14.77 -12.60 0.51
N GLU A 139 15.03 -13.09 1.71
CA GLU A 139 14.08 -12.98 2.81
C GLU A 139 13.87 -11.52 3.26
N LYS A 140 14.94 -10.73 3.37
CA LYS A 140 14.87 -9.30 3.65
C LYS A 140 14.14 -8.53 2.54
N ALA A 141 14.37 -8.89 1.28
CA ALA A 141 13.65 -8.31 0.13
C ALA A 141 12.15 -8.60 0.20
N PHE A 142 11.77 -9.85 0.47
CA PHE A 142 10.38 -10.27 0.63
C PHE A 142 9.68 -9.53 1.79
N GLN A 143 10.32 -9.42 2.95
CA GLN A 143 9.76 -8.66 4.08
C GLN A 143 9.60 -7.17 3.77
N ARG A 144 10.54 -6.58 3.01
CA ARG A 144 10.47 -5.19 2.57
C ARG A 144 9.28 -4.98 1.63
N ASP A 145 9.06 -5.91 0.70
CA ASP A 145 7.95 -5.84 -0.24
C ASP A 145 6.59 -6.07 0.44
N LEU A 146 6.51 -6.96 1.44
CA LEU A 146 5.33 -7.11 2.29
C LEU A 146 5.00 -5.83 3.06
N ARG A 147 6.01 -5.16 3.62
CA ARG A 147 5.82 -3.88 4.33
C ARG A 147 5.33 -2.79 3.38
N LYS A 148 5.90 -2.70 2.17
CA LYS A 148 5.42 -1.79 1.12
C LYS A 148 3.98 -2.10 0.72
N PHE A 149 3.63 -3.37 0.55
CA PHE A 149 2.26 -3.78 0.21
C PHE A 149 1.26 -3.37 1.30
N ALA A 150 1.60 -3.57 2.58
CA ALA A 150 0.78 -3.13 3.71
C ALA A 150 0.60 -1.60 3.71
N MET A 151 1.68 -0.84 3.45
CA MET A 151 1.63 0.62 3.34
C MET A 151 0.73 1.09 2.19
N VAL A 152 0.86 0.48 1.01
CA VAL A 152 0.02 0.79 -0.16
C VAL A 152 -1.46 0.44 0.11
N LYS A 153 -1.74 -0.67 0.79
CA LYS A 153 -3.11 -1.05 1.21
C LYS A 153 -3.69 -0.03 2.19
N GLY A 154 -2.90 0.43 3.16
CA GLY A 154 -3.30 1.51 4.08
C GLY A 154 -3.59 2.81 3.35
N LEU A 155 -2.72 3.20 2.42
CA LEU A 155 -2.92 4.37 1.56
C LEU A 155 -4.18 4.25 0.72
N GLU A 156 -4.46 3.09 0.13
CA GLU A 156 -5.70 2.84 -0.64
C GLU A 156 -6.95 3.03 0.23
N MET A 157 -6.93 2.52 1.47
CA MET A 157 -8.04 2.67 2.41
C MET A 157 -8.26 4.14 2.81
N PHE A 158 -7.18 4.86 3.11
CA PHE A 158 -7.22 6.29 3.40
C PHE A 158 -7.76 7.10 2.21
N LEU A 159 -7.27 6.83 1.00
CA LEU A 159 -7.78 7.46 -0.23
C LEU A 159 -9.26 7.14 -0.48
N ARG A 160 -9.71 5.92 -0.18
CA ARG A 160 -11.12 5.53 -0.30
C ARG A 160 -12.00 6.33 0.67
N ILE A 161 -11.54 6.55 1.90
CA ILE A 161 -12.26 7.36 2.89
C ILE A 161 -12.36 8.81 2.43
N ILE A 162 -11.26 9.41 1.95
CA ILE A 162 -11.26 10.80 1.49
C ILE A 162 -12.16 10.98 0.27
N VAL A 163 -12.09 10.06 -0.69
CA VAL A 163 -13.00 10.09 -1.85
C VAL A 163 -14.44 9.91 -1.41
N GLY A 164 -14.72 8.99 -0.47
CA GLY A 164 -16.06 8.77 0.07
C GLY A 164 -16.63 10.02 0.77
N MET A 165 -15.85 10.65 1.65
CA MET A 165 -16.24 11.90 2.32
C MET A 165 -16.41 13.04 1.32
N GLY A 166 -15.53 13.17 0.33
CA GLY A 166 -15.66 14.16 -0.74
C GLY A 166 -16.95 13.98 -1.55
N THR A 167 -17.31 12.74 -1.90
CA THR A 167 -18.56 12.44 -2.61
C THR A 167 -19.81 12.69 -1.77
N LEU A 168 -19.78 12.37 -0.47
CA LEU A 168 -20.91 12.64 0.43
C LEU A 168 -21.07 14.12 0.73
N GLY A 169 -19.96 14.87 0.86
CA GLY A 169 -19.98 16.32 1.03
C GLY A 169 -20.58 17.02 -0.20
N ILE A 170 -20.24 16.58 -1.42
CA ILE A 170 -20.84 17.11 -2.65
C ILE A 170 -22.34 16.78 -2.72
N GLY A 171 -22.74 15.58 -2.31
CA GLY A 171 -24.15 15.15 -2.30
C GLY A 171 -25.01 15.76 -1.18
N LEU A 172 -24.42 16.47 -0.21
CA LEU A 172 -25.13 17.25 0.81
C LEU A 172 -25.24 18.74 0.45
N ILE A 173 -24.45 19.19 -0.52
CA ILE A 173 -24.45 20.58 -1.02
C ILE A 173 -25.42 20.73 -2.22
N PHE A 174 -25.72 19.64 -2.93
CA PHE A 174 -26.78 19.53 -3.94
C PHE A 174 -28.05 18.92 -3.36
#